data_AF-A0A0N4XR74-F1
#
_entry.id   AF-A0A0N4XR74-F1
#
_cell.length_a   1.000
_cell.length_b   1.000
_cell.length_c   1.000
_cell.angle_alpha   90.00
_cell.angle_beta   90.00
_cell.angle_gamma   90.00
#
_symmetry.space_group_name_H-M   'P 1'
#
loop_
_entity.id
_entity.type
_entity.pdbx_description
1 polymer ?
#
loop_
_entity_poly.entity_id
_entity_poly.type
_entity_poly.pdbx_seq_one_letter_code
_entity_poly.pdbx_strand_id
1 'polypeptide(L)'
;MPTFYKQNEEKITPSSIAFFQTSYDITVKDKLHAMGLKSPIYEYQYNPALKPEQKEFPKKPQPFDLYLDMYRDPKEVEKELLEERLKRAQLDDYQAPKWLDPNYNENKKTLPAWQHRRILARSGRYSALYNNALKS
;
A
#
# COMPACT_ATOMS: atom_id res chain seq x y z
N MET A 1 9.10 17.32 -33.68
CA MET A 1 10.33 18.15 -33.56
C MET A 1 11.41 17.78 -34.57
N PRO A 2 11.89 16.52 -34.69
CA PRO A 2 12.93 16.19 -35.68
C PRO A 2 12.49 16.48 -37.13
N THR A 3 11.20 16.28 -37.45
CA THR A 3 10.62 16.65 -38.75
C THR A 3 10.58 18.17 -38.98
N PHE A 4 10.31 18.96 -37.95
CA PHE A 4 10.25 20.43 -38.03
C PHE A 4 11.62 21.06 -38.22
N TYR A 5 12.63 20.57 -37.49
CA TYR A 5 14.01 21.03 -37.65
C TYR A 5 14.52 20.72 -39.06
N LYS A 6 14.34 19.47 -39.52
CA LYS A 6 14.81 19.00 -40.82
C LYS A 6 14.29 19.80 -42.02
N GLN A 7 13.09 20.35 -41.93
CA GLN A 7 12.51 21.19 -42.98
C GLN A 7 13.11 22.61 -43.02
N ASN A 8 13.71 23.07 -41.93
CA ASN A 8 14.16 24.46 -41.75
C ASN A 8 15.65 24.55 -41.37
N GLU A 9 16.42 23.48 -41.60
CA GLU A 9 17.85 23.37 -41.27
C GLU A 9 18.68 24.53 -41.86
N GLU A 10 18.30 25.04 -43.03
CA GLU A 10 19.00 26.16 -43.68
C GLU A 10 18.76 27.52 -43.01
N LYS A 11 17.68 27.67 -42.22
CA LYS A 11 17.22 28.98 -41.71
C LYS A 11 17.27 29.10 -40.19
N ILE A 12 17.25 27.98 -39.46
CA ILE A 12 17.13 27.97 -38.01
C ILE A 12 18.19 27.06 -37.41
N THR A 13 19.00 27.61 -36.50
CA THR A 13 19.94 26.86 -35.68
C THR A 13 19.60 27.08 -34.20
N PRO A 14 19.21 26.04 -33.44
CA PRO A 14 18.91 26.19 -32.02
C PRO A 14 20.19 26.54 -31.26
N SER A 15 20.16 27.64 -30.51
CA SER A 15 21.32 28.15 -29.77
C SER A 15 21.28 27.81 -28.28
N SER A 16 20.09 27.70 -27.68
CA SER A 16 19.93 27.34 -26.27
C SER A 16 18.68 26.50 -26.04
N ILE A 17 18.67 25.76 -24.94
CA ILE A 17 17.54 24.96 -24.49
C ILE A 17 17.30 25.20 -23.00
N ALA A 18 16.04 25.39 -22.62
CA ALA A 18 15.60 25.50 -21.24
C ALA A 18 14.33 24.66 -21.04
N PHE A 19 14.24 23.96 -19.93
CA PHE A 19 13.07 23.16 -19.56
C PHE A 19 12.84 23.23 -18.04
N PHE A 20 11.61 22.96 -17.62
CA PHE A 20 11.20 22.94 -16.22
C PHE A 20 10.24 21.77 -15.98
N GLN A 21 10.08 21.37 -14.72
CA GLN A 21 9.14 20.33 -14.30
C GLN A 21 7.95 20.97 -13.60
N THR A 22 6.76 20.41 -13.80
CA THR A 22 5.52 20.83 -13.13
C THR A 22 4.72 19.63 -12.66
N SER A 23 4.07 19.78 -11.51
CA SER A 23 3.07 18.84 -11.01
C SER A 23 1.66 19.33 -11.29
N TYR A 24 0.69 18.42 -11.19
CA TYR A 24 -0.72 18.78 -11.32
C TYR A 24 -1.17 19.65 -10.15
N ASP A 25 -1.96 20.68 -10.47
CA ASP A 25 -2.59 21.58 -9.51
C ASP A 25 -4.03 21.89 -9.98
N ILE A 26 -4.87 22.38 -9.05
CA ILE A 26 -6.27 22.73 -9.27
C ILE A 26 -6.40 23.77 -10.40
N THR A 27 -5.44 24.69 -10.50
CA THR A 27 -5.39 25.71 -11.55
C THR A 27 -5.39 25.12 -12.97
N VAL A 28 -4.84 23.91 -13.17
CA VAL A 28 -4.84 23.22 -14.47
C VAL A 28 -6.26 22.84 -14.89
N LYS A 29 -7.07 22.37 -13.94
CA LYS A 29 -8.47 22.03 -14.17
C LYS A 29 -9.27 23.25 -14.60
N ASP A 30 -9.13 24.36 -13.88
CA ASP A 30 -9.87 25.60 -14.16
C ASP A 30 -9.53 26.16 -15.55
N LYS A 31 -8.25 26.12 -15.93
CA LYS A 31 -7.80 26.56 -17.27
C LYS A 31 -8.30 25.64 -18.38
N LEU A 32 -8.27 24.32 -18.20
CA LEU A 32 -8.81 23.37 -19.17
C LEU A 32 -10.32 23.56 -19.36
N HIS A 33 -11.06 23.74 -18.27
CA HIS A 33 -12.50 24.02 -18.34
C HIS A 33 -12.79 25.36 -19.02
N ALA A 34 -11.99 26.40 -18.79
CA ALA A 34 -12.13 27.69 -19.48
C ALA A 34 -11.89 27.57 -21.00
N MET A 35 -11.05 26.62 -21.43
CA MET A 35 -10.85 26.27 -22.84
C MET A 35 -11.94 25.33 -23.41
N GLY A 36 -12.93 24.94 -22.61
CA GLY A 36 -13.99 24.00 -23.00
C GLY A 36 -13.53 22.53 -23.03
N LEU A 37 -12.36 22.22 -22.49
CA LEU A 37 -11.80 20.87 -22.44
C LEU A 37 -12.17 20.19 -21.11
N LYS A 38 -12.35 18.86 -21.16
CA LYS A 38 -12.51 18.05 -19.94
C LYS A 38 -11.12 17.75 -19.35
N SER A 39 -10.97 17.88 -18.03
CA SER A 39 -9.75 17.49 -17.34
C SER A 39 -9.68 15.96 -17.22
N PRO A 40 -8.67 15.29 -17.81
CA PRO A 40 -8.49 13.86 -17.64
C PRO A 40 -7.89 13.55 -16.27
N ILE A 41 -8.39 12.50 -15.62
CA ILE A 41 -7.88 11.98 -14.35
C ILE A 41 -7.19 10.66 -14.68
N TYR A 42 -5.92 10.56 -14.29
CA TYR A 42 -5.13 9.35 -14.43
C TYR A 42 -4.80 8.82 -13.05
N GLU A 43 -4.89 7.50 -12.89
CA GLU A 43 -4.46 6.80 -11.70
C GLU A 43 -3.30 5.89 -12.08
N TYR A 44 -2.26 5.87 -11.25
CA TYR A 44 -1.15 4.95 -11.44
C TYR A 44 -1.59 3.55 -11.01
N GLN A 45 -1.73 2.64 -11.96
CA GLN A 45 -2.02 1.24 -11.68
C GLN A 45 -0.71 0.49 -11.37
N TYR A 46 -0.55 0.06 -10.11
CA TYR A 46 0.56 -0.80 -9.73
C TYR A 46 0.39 -2.19 -10.36
N ASN A 47 1.52 -2.79 -10.76
CA ASN A 47 1.53 -4.18 -11.17
C ASN A 47 1.07 -5.08 -10.00
N PRO A 48 0.20 -6.07 -10.25
CA PRO A 48 -0.20 -7.01 -9.22
C PRO A 48 1.02 -7.77 -8.72
N ALA A 49 1.06 -8.04 -7.41
CA ALA A 49 2.12 -8.87 -6.83
C ALA A 49 2.10 -10.25 -7.47
N LEU A 50 3.28 -10.74 -7.88
CA LEU A 50 3.41 -12.08 -8.46
C LEU A 50 3.05 -13.13 -7.39
N LYS A 51 1.92 -13.79 -7.56
CA LYS A 51 1.49 -14.91 -6.71
C LYS A 51 1.85 -16.23 -7.41
N PRO A 52 2.65 -17.12 -6.79
CA PRO A 52 2.82 -18.47 -7.30
C PRO A 52 1.49 -19.23 -7.23
N GLU A 53 1.33 -20.32 -7.99
CA GLU A 53 0.17 -21.19 -7.89
C GLU A 53 0.10 -21.89 -6.52
N GLN A 54 -1.12 -22.07 -6.01
CA GLN A 54 -1.36 -22.79 -4.77
C GLN A 54 -0.99 -24.27 -4.95
N LYS A 55 -0.23 -24.80 -4.01
CA LYS A 55 0.22 -26.18 -3.93
C LYS A 55 -0.29 -26.74 -2.61
N GLU A 56 -0.87 -27.93 -2.64
CA GLU A 56 -1.31 -28.62 -1.42
C GLU A 56 -0.13 -28.84 -0.46
N PHE A 57 1.03 -29.25 -0.99
CA PHE A 57 2.25 -29.47 -0.23
C PHE A 57 3.41 -28.69 -0.84
N PRO A 58 3.70 -27.47 -0.36
CA PRO A 58 4.87 -26.71 -0.77
C PRO A 58 6.16 -27.48 -0.46
N LYS A 59 7.02 -27.68 -1.47
CA LYS A 59 8.32 -28.37 -1.29
C LYS A 59 9.23 -27.68 -0.27
N LYS A 60 9.12 -26.35 -0.17
CA LYS A 60 9.84 -25.55 0.83
C LYS A 60 8.87 -25.21 1.96
N PRO A 61 9.27 -25.37 3.23
CA PRO A 61 8.41 -25.00 4.36
C PRO A 61 8.14 -23.49 4.29
N GLN A 62 6.86 -23.14 4.12
CA GLN A 62 6.40 -21.76 4.18
C GLN A 62 5.61 -21.54 5.48
N PRO A 63 5.61 -20.32 6.03
CA PRO A 63 4.73 -19.98 7.14
C PRO A 63 3.28 -20.21 6.72
N PHE A 64 2.57 -21.08 7.46
CA PHE A 64 1.21 -21.51 7.15
C PHE A 64 0.23 -20.33 7.01
N ASP A 65 0.33 -19.36 7.91
CA ASP A 65 -0.47 -18.15 7.94
C ASP A 65 -0.29 -17.32 6.67
N LEU A 66 0.96 -16.92 6.37
CA LEU A 66 1.27 -16.09 5.20
C LEU A 66 0.97 -16.81 3.89
N TYR A 67 1.17 -18.12 3.86
CA TYR A 67 0.91 -18.92 2.67
C TYR A 67 -0.58 -18.96 2.35
N LEU A 68 -1.43 -19.28 3.32
CA LEU A 68 -2.88 -19.35 3.10
C LEU A 68 -3.50 -17.96 2.90
N ASP A 69 -3.05 -16.95 3.63
CA ASP A 69 -3.55 -15.58 3.47
C ASP A 69 -3.23 -15.00 2.07
N MET A 70 -2.19 -15.50 1.39
CA MET A 70 -1.87 -15.09 0.02
C MET A 70 -2.95 -15.49 -1.00
N TYR A 71 -3.66 -16.59 -0.73
CA TYR A 71 -4.72 -17.13 -1.60
C TYR A 71 -6.13 -16.87 -1.06
N ARG A 72 -6.27 -16.38 0.17
CA ARG A 72 -7.56 -15.92 0.69
C ARG A 72 -8.04 -14.71 -0.11
N ASP A 73 -9.36 -14.55 -0.18
CA ASP A 73 -9.96 -13.36 -0.76
C ASP A 73 -9.49 -12.11 0.00
N PRO A 74 -8.97 -11.09 -0.70
CA PRO A 74 -8.41 -9.91 -0.06
C PRO A 74 -9.45 -9.16 0.78
N LYS A 75 -10.73 -9.23 0.39
CA LYS A 75 -11.84 -8.60 1.10
C LYS A 75 -12.05 -9.16 2.50
N GLU A 76 -11.85 -10.47 2.68
CA GLU A 76 -11.99 -11.10 3.99
C GLU A 76 -10.86 -10.67 4.92
N VAL A 77 -9.62 -10.68 4.41
CA VAL A 77 -8.43 -10.24 5.15
C VAL A 77 -8.56 -8.77 5.54
N GLU A 78 -9.00 -7.92 4.63
CA GLU A 78 -9.24 -6.50 4.90
C GLU A 78 -10.36 -6.28 5.92
N LYS A 79 -11.43 -7.09 5.88
CA LYS A 79 -12.51 -7.04 6.85
C LYS A 79 -12.03 -7.42 8.26
N GLU A 80 -11.28 -8.51 8.40
CA GLU A 80 -10.70 -8.92 9.70
C GLU A 80 -9.77 -7.84 10.25
N LEU A 81 -8.91 -7.27 9.40
CA LEU A 81 -8.02 -6.19 9.77
C LEU A 81 -8.80 -4.94 10.18
N LEU A 82 -9.87 -4.60 9.46
CA LEU A 82 -10.73 -3.46 9.75
C LEU A 82 -11.47 -3.64 11.08
N GLU A 83 -12.01 -4.83 11.35
CA GLU A 83 -12.65 -5.14 12.63
C GLU A 83 -11.65 -4.98 13.79
N GLU A 84 -10.43 -5.50 13.65
CA GLU A 84 -9.36 -5.32 14.65
C GLU A 84 -8.99 -3.85 14.83
N ARG A 85 -8.91 -3.09 13.73
CA ARG A 85 -8.67 -1.63 13.75
C ARG A 85 -9.79 -0.88 14.45
N LEU A 86 -11.05 -1.23 14.16
CA LEU A 86 -12.23 -0.60 14.76
C LEU A 86 -12.32 -0.91 16.25
N LYS A 87 -12.04 -2.15 16.69
CA LYS A 87 -11.97 -2.50 18.12
C LYS A 87 -10.98 -1.62 18.90
N ARG A 88 -9.92 -1.16 18.25
CA ARG A 88 -8.92 -0.25 18.85
C ARG A 88 -9.28 1.22 18.72
N ALA A 89 -9.95 1.59 17.64
CA ALA A 89 -10.29 2.97 17.32
C ALA A 89 -11.59 3.44 17.99
N GLN A 90 -12.49 2.51 18.33
CA GLN A 90 -13.80 2.83 18.86
C GLN A 90 -13.96 2.29 20.28
N LEU A 91 -14.28 3.24 21.16
CA LEU A 91 -14.77 3.18 22.54
C LEU A 91 -13.74 3.63 23.57
N ASP A 92 -14.19 4.58 24.41
CA ASP A 92 -13.49 5.14 25.57
C ASP A 92 -13.02 4.05 26.57
N ASP A 93 -13.51 2.81 26.40
CA ASP A 93 -13.19 1.64 27.21
C ASP A 93 -12.09 0.72 26.63
N TYR A 94 -11.53 0.99 25.44
CA TYR A 94 -10.45 0.16 24.89
C TYR A 94 -9.13 0.39 25.65
N GLN A 95 -8.84 -0.48 26.61
CA GLN A 95 -7.55 -0.54 27.28
C GLN A 95 -6.63 -1.50 26.53
N ALA A 96 -5.62 -0.95 25.85
CA ALA A 96 -4.56 -1.78 25.29
C ALA A 96 -3.92 -2.61 26.41
N PRO A 97 -3.71 -3.93 26.20
CA PRO A 97 -3.12 -4.76 27.23
C PRO A 97 -1.72 -4.24 27.57
N LYS A 98 -1.41 -4.13 28.88
CA LYS A 98 -0.12 -3.63 29.38
C LYS A 98 1.07 -4.35 28.74
N TRP A 99 0.91 -5.65 28.52
CA TRP A 99 1.87 -6.49 27.83
C TRP A 99 1.22 -7.07 26.58
N LEU A 100 1.99 -7.13 25.51
CA LEU A 100 1.54 -7.66 24.23
C LEU A 100 1.08 -9.12 24.34
N ASP A 101 1.82 -9.90 25.14
CA ASP A 101 1.48 -11.25 25.54
C ASP A 101 1.70 -11.39 27.06
N PRO A 102 0.64 -11.32 27.88
CA PRO A 102 0.74 -11.50 29.33
C PRO A 102 1.33 -12.86 29.74
N ASN A 103 1.11 -13.90 28.93
CA ASN A 103 1.50 -15.29 29.23
C ASN A 103 2.58 -15.79 28.25
N TYR A 104 3.54 -14.92 27.90
CA TYR A 104 4.58 -15.22 26.89
C TYR A 104 5.25 -16.59 27.06
N ASN A 105 5.67 -16.95 28.27
CA ASN A 105 6.37 -18.22 28.52
C ASN A 105 5.50 -19.46 28.29
N GLU A 106 4.20 -19.36 28.58
CA GLU A 106 3.23 -20.44 28.38
C GLU A 106 2.83 -20.51 26.91
N ASN A 107 2.51 -19.36 26.31
CA ASN A 107 2.13 -19.23 24.91
C ASN A 107 3.24 -19.67 23.97
N LYS A 108 4.50 -19.41 24.30
CA LYS A 108 5.66 -19.90 23.53
C LYS A 108 5.77 -21.43 23.51
N LYS A 109 5.25 -22.13 24.53
CA LYS A 109 5.28 -23.59 24.62
C LYS A 109 4.01 -24.23 24.05
N THR A 110 2.86 -23.59 24.21
CA THR A 110 1.54 -24.13 23.85
C THR A 110 1.10 -23.75 22.45
N LEU A 111 1.31 -22.49 22.05
CA LEU A 111 0.85 -22.01 20.75
C LEU A 111 1.82 -22.41 19.64
N PRO A 112 1.30 -22.74 18.44
CA PRO A 112 2.09 -22.79 17.23
C PRO A 112 2.89 -21.51 17.02
N ALA A 113 4.11 -21.65 16.51
CA ALA A 113 5.04 -20.52 16.34
C ALA A 113 4.45 -19.34 15.55
N TRP A 114 3.53 -19.59 14.61
CA TRP A 114 2.88 -18.53 13.83
C TRP A 114 1.82 -17.76 14.63
N GLN A 115 1.05 -18.41 15.51
CA GLN A 115 0.06 -17.75 16.36
C GLN A 115 0.74 -16.84 17.37
N HIS A 116 1.78 -17.34 18.02
CA HIS A 116 2.59 -16.56 18.94
C HIS A 116 3.28 -15.38 18.22
N ARG A 117 3.83 -15.61 17.01
CA ARG A 117 4.38 -14.53 16.17
C ARG A 117 3.35 -13.47 15.82
N ARG A 118 2.10 -13.84 15.52
CA ARG A 118 1.01 -12.90 15.20
C ARG A 118 0.67 -12.00 16.38
N ILE A 119 0.66 -12.54 17.60
CA ILE A 119 0.49 -11.75 18.83
C ILE A 119 1.63 -10.74 18.94
N LEU A 120 2.88 -11.18 18.74
CA LEU A 120 4.06 -10.31 18.82
C LEU A 120 4.13 -9.25 17.71
N ALA A 121 3.66 -9.58 16.50
CA ALA A 121 3.63 -8.69 15.35
C ALA A 121 2.63 -7.53 15.50
N ARG A 122 1.71 -7.59 16.47
CA ARG A 122 0.80 -6.47 16.78
C ARG A 122 1.55 -5.22 17.24
N SER A 123 2.80 -5.36 17.69
CA SER A 123 3.73 -4.26 18.00
C SER A 123 4.96 -4.30 17.07
N GLY A 124 5.71 -3.20 17.00
CA GLY A 124 6.93 -3.10 16.18
C GLY A 124 6.64 -2.87 14.70
N ARG A 125 7.34 -3.58 13.80
CA ARG A 125 7.31 -3.32 12.35
C ARG A 125 5.93 -3.42 11.70
N TYR A 126 5.07 -4.30 12.20
CA TYR A 126 3.71 -4.50 11.68
C TYR A 126 2.64 -3.76 12.48
N SER A 127 3.03 -2.95 13.48
CA SER A 127 2.08 -2.18 14.31
C SER A 127 1.23 -1.22 13.48
N ALA A 128 1.77 -0.68 12.39
CA ALA A 128 1.06 0.22 11.48
C ALA A 128 -0.14 -0.44 10.79
N LEU A 129 -0.14 -1.78 10.65
CA LEU A 129 -1.29 -2.49 10.10
C LEU A 129 -2.50 -2.42 11.04
N TYR A 130 -2.27 -2.32 12.34
CA TYR A 130 -3.33 -2.43 13.34
C TYR A 130 -3.68 -1.11 14.02
N ASN A 131 -2.82 -0.10 13.93
CA ASN A 131 -3.04 1.20 14.56
C ASN A 131 -3.60 2.20 13.56
N ASN A 132 -4.82 2.68 13.80
CA ASN A 132 -5.41 3.82 13.10
C ASN A 132 -4.92 5.14 13.73
N ALA A 133 -3.61 5.40 13.71
CA ALA A 133 -3.15 6.73 14.06
C ALA A 133 -3.56 7.67 12.92
N LEU A 134 -4.72 8.31 13.05
CA LEU A 134 -5.01 9.53 12.31
C LEU A 134 -3.91 10.50 12.74
N LYS A 135 -3.00 10.85 11.83
CA LYS A 135 -2.09 11.98 12.06
C LYS A 135 -2.98 13.20 12.30
N SER A 136 -3.04 13.66 13.55
CA SER A 136 -3.59 14.95 13.94
C SER A 136 -2.74 16.07 13.34
#